data_AF-A0A2S6HLU3-F1
#
_entry.id   AF-A0A2S6HLU3-F1
#
_cell.length_a   1.000
_cell.length_b   1.000
_cell.length_c   1.000
_cell.angle_alpha   90.00
_cell.angle_beta   90.00
_cell.angle_gamma   90.00
#
_symmetry.space_group_name_H-M   'P 1'
#
loop_
_entity.id
_entity.type
_entity.pdbx_description
1 polymer ?
#
loop_
_entity_poly.entity_id
_entity_poly.type
_entity_poly.pdbx_seq_one_letter_code
_entity_poly.pdbx_strand_id
1 'polypeptide(L)'
;MKKQNQSTTLRQKALSLTVLFGSALFIIFLGMFFCAFSFFNNISFQVLNSRIPGVILGLLVMYLGIRYYFSVGRLKEEVYKSTSEFCWSHFMKEKKK
;
A
#
# COMPACT_ATOMS: atom_id res chain seq x y z
N MET A 1 -6.78 -34.80 -2.14
CA MET A 1 -5.63 -33.87 -2.35
C MET A 1 -5.99 -32.37 -2.39
N LYS A 2 -7.27 -31.93 -2.44
CA LYS A 2 -7.64 -30.49 -2.54
C LYS A 2 -7.37 -29.63 -1.28
N LYS A 3 -7.39 -30.19 -0.06
CA LYS A 3 -7.27 -29.40 1.19
C LYS A 3 -5.89 -28.76 1.42
N GLN A 4 -4.81 -29.33 0.87
CA GLN A 4 -3.46 -28.85 1.13
C GLN A 4 -3.15 -27.53 0.39
N ASN A 5 -3.68 -27.36 -0.84
CA ASN A 5 -3.50 -26.15 -1.66
C ASN A 5 -4.24 -24.91 -1.13
N GLN A 6 -5.33 -25.06 -0.37
CA GLN A 6 -6.01 -23.92 0.26
C GLN A 6 -5.21 -23.33 1.43
N SER A 7 -4.51 -24.17 2.18
CA SER A 7 -3.70 -23.72 3.33
C SER A 7 -2.48 -22.90 2.91
N THR A 8 -1.83 -23.30 1.81
CA THR A 8 -0.66 -22.61 1.26
C THR A 8 -1.04 -21.26 0.65
N THR A 9 -2.17 -21.18 -0.08
CA THR A 9 -2.68 -19.91 -0.63
C THR A 9 -3.12 -18.93 0.46
N LEU A 10 -3.75 -19.40 1.55
CA LEU A 10 -4.09 -18.54 2.69
C LEU A 10 -2.84 -17.96 3.36
N ARG A 11 -1.80 -18.79 3.55
CA ARG A 11 -0.53 -18.36 4.15
C ARG A 11 0.21 -17.35 3.27
N GLN A 12 0.20 -17.55 1.95
CA GLN A 12 0.75 -16.59 0.99
C GLN A 12 -0.01 -15.26 0.98
N LYS A 13 -1.36 -15.30 0.99
CA LYS A 13 -2.19 -14.09 1.08
C LYS A 13 -1.89 -13.29 2.36
N ALA A 14 -1.78 -13.98 3.49
CA ALA A 14 -1.43 -13.35 4.76
C ALA A 14 -0.04 -12.70 4.71
N LEU A 15 0.95 -13.40 4.14
CA LEU A 15 2.32 -12.89 4.03
C LEU A 15 2.39 -11.63 3.13
N SER A 16 1.73 -11.65 1.97
CA SER A 16 1.65 -10.48 1.08
C SER A 16 0.98 -9.28 1.77
N LEU A 17 -0.11 -9.50 2.50
CA LEU A 17 -0.78 -8.46 3.28
C LEU A 17 0.11 -7.89 4.38
N THR A 18 0.84 -8.74 5.11
CA THR A 18 1.79 -8.30 6.14
C THR A 18 2.91 -7.44 5.55
N VAL A 19 3.47 -7.84 4.41
CA VAL A 19 4.52 -7.05 3.73
C VAL A 19 3.97 -5.70 3.26
N LEU A 20 2.76 -5.68 2.69
CA LEU A 20 2.11 -4.43 2.26
C LEU A 20 1.87 -3.49 3.45
N PHE A 21 1.30 -3.99 4.55
CA PHE A 21 1.11 -3.19 5.76
C PHE A 21 2.43 -2.70 6.35
N GLY A 22 3.45 -3.58 6.40
CA GLY A 22 4.79 -3.24 6.87
C GLY A 22 5.42 -2.12 6.05
N SER A 23 5.34 -2.20 4.72
CA SER A 23 5.84 -1.15 3.83
C SER A 23 5.08 0.17 3.99
N ALA A 24 3.76 0.14 4.17
CA ALA A 24 2.97 1.35 4.40
C ALA A 24 3.38 2.04 5.72
N LEU A 25 3.54 1.29 6.81
CA LEU A 25 4.05 1.82 8.07
C LEU A 25 5.46 2.39 7.92
N PHE A 26 6.34 1.67 7.20
CA PHE A 26 7.70 2.14 6.93
C PHE A 26 7.71 3.48 6.19
N ILE A 27 6.84 3.67 5.19
CA ILE A 27 6.69 4.94 4.47
C ILE A 27 6.22 6.06 5.41
N ILE A 28 5.28 5.78 6.33
CA ILE A 28 4.81 6.76 7.32
C ILE A 28 5.98 7.20 8.23
N PHE A 29 6.77 6.25 8.72
CA PHE A 29 7.96 6.55 9.54
C PHE A 29 8.99 7.38 8.78
N LEU A 30 9.26 7.06 7.52
CA LEU A 30 10.13 7.85 6.65
C LEU A 30 9.62 9.28 6.47
N GLY A 31 8.31 9.46 6.22
CA GLY A 31 7.71 10.78 6.10
C GLY A 31 7.87 11.62 7.37
N MET A 32 7.60 11.02 8.54
CA MET A 32 7.79 11.66 9.84
C MET A 32 9.27 12.02 10.08
N PHE A 33 10.19 11.10 9.75
CA PHE A 33 11.62 11.34 9.86
C PHE A 33 12.07 12.50 8.96
N PHE A 34 11.63 12.55 7.71
CA PHE A 34 11.97 13.63 6.79
C PHE A 34 11.40 14.98 7.24
N CYS A 35 10.21 15.01 7.83
CA CYS A 35 9.67 16.22 8.47
C CYS A 35 10.58 16.72 9.59
N ALA A 36 10.90 15.85 10.55
CA ALA A 36 11.73 16.21 11.69
C ALA A 36 13.14 16.65 11.24
N PHE A 37 13.76 15.87 10.37
CA PHE A 37 15.10 16.15 9.85
C PHE A 37 15.15 17.48 9.10
N SER A 38 14.16 17.75 8.24
CA SER A 38 14.09 19.02 7.50
C SER A 38 13.84 20.21 8.42
N PHE A 39 13.05 20.04 9.48
CA PHE A 39 12.76 21.08 10.45
C PHE A 39 14.01 21.48 11.24
N PHE A 40 14.75 20.52 11.80
CA PHE A 40 15.96 20.83 12.57
C PHE A 40 17.09 21.42 11.72
N ASN A 41 17.22 20.98 10.46
CA ASN A 41 18.29 21.42 9.58
C ASN A 41 17.89 22.62 8.68
N ASN A 42 16.69 23.18 8.84
CA ASN A 42 16.14 24.26 7.99
C ASN A 42 16.30 23.97 6.48
N ILE A 43 16.06 22.73 6.08
CA ILE A 43 16.28 22.29 4.70
C ILE A 43 15.19 22.87 3.81
N SER A 44 15.61 23.53 2.73
CA SER A 44 14.73 24.03 1.68
C SER A 44 15.22 23.53 0.32
N PHE A 45 14.27 23.08 -0.50
CA PHE A 45 14.54 22.60 -1.85
C PHE A 45 14.10 23.68 -2.84
N GLN A 46 14.97 24.01 -3.79
CA GLN A 46 14.62 24.91 -4.88
C GLN A 46 13.89 24.10 -5.96
N VAL A 47 12.61 24.39 -6.15
CA VAL A 47 11.77 23.78 -7.18
C VAL A 47 11.36 24.86 -8.16
N LEU A 48 11.86 24.76 -9.39
CA LEU A 48 11.74 25.80 -10.41
C LEU A 48 12.32 27.14 -9.88
N ASN A 49 11.45 28.10 -9.56
CA ASN A 49 11.83 29.41 -9.05
C ASN A 49 11.44 29.65 -7.58
N SER A 50 10.87 28.64 -6.91
CA SER A 50 10.36 28.75 -5.53
C SER A 50 11.13 27.85 -4.58
N ARG A 51 11.43 28.35 -3.38
CA ARG A 51 12.00 27.54 -2.29
C ARG A 51 10.87 26.89 -1.51
N ILE A 52 10.84 25.56 -1.51
CA ILE A 52 9.86 24.76 -0.79
C ILE A 52 10.53 24.18 0.46
N PRO A 53 9.97 24.41 1.67
CA PRO A 53 10.45 23.76 2.89
C PRO A 53 10.42 22.23 2.76
N GLY A 54 11.50 21.56 3.16
CA GLY A 54 11.60 20.09 3.14
C GLY A 54 10.53 19.40 3.99
N VAL A 55 9.99 20.10 4.99
CA VAL A 55 8.85 19.65 5.81
C VAL A 55 7.62 19.34 4.95
N ILE A 56 7.36 20.11 3.89
CA ILE A 56 6.22 19.89 3.00
C ILE A 56 6.38 18.56 2.23
N LEU A 57 7.60 18.25 1.80
CA LEU A 57 7.90 16.98 1.15
C LEU A 57 7.74 15.80 2.12
N GLY A 58 8.22 15.93 3.37
CA GLY A 58 7.99 14.93 4.40
C GLY A 58 6.50 14.69 4.67
N LEU A 59 5.70 15.76 4.72
CA LEU A 59 4.24 15.70 4.88
C LEU A 59 3.57 14.97 3.71
N LEU A 60 4.01 15.22 2.47
CA LEU A 60 3.51 14.50 1.30
C LEU A 60 3.80 12.99 1.39
N VAL A 61 5.03 12.61 1.75
CA VAL A 61 5.41 11.21 1.93
C VAL A 61 4.59 10.56 3.04
N MET A 62 4.40 11.25 4.17
CA MET A 62 3.58 10.77 5.28
C MET A 62 2.12 10.58 4.87
N TYR A 63 1.54 11.53 4.14
CA TYR A 63 0.19 11.44 3.58
C TYR A 63 0.03 10.22 2.66
N LEU A 64 1.00 10.00 1.77
CA LEU A 64 1.07 8.82 0.90
C LEU A 64 1.08 7.51 1.72
N GLY A 65 1.93 7.44 2.75
CA GLY A 65 1.98 6.29 3.65
C GLY A 65 0.63 6.00 4.33
N ILE A 66 -0.02 7.03 4.88
CA ILE A 66 -1.35 6.92 5.51
C ILE A 66 -2.40 6.46 4.48
N ARG A 67 -2.42 7.06 3.29
CA ARG A 67 -3.33 6.67 2.20
C ARG A 67 -3.14 5.21 1.80
N TYR A 68 -1.89 4.73 1.74
CA TYR A 68 -1.60 3.34 1.45
C TYR A 68 -2.05 2.42 2.58
N TYR A 69 -1.82 2.79 3.84
CA TYR A 69 -2.31 2.03 4.98
C TYR A 69 -3.83 1.78 4.91
N PHE A 70 -4.62 2.82 4.61
CA PHE A 70 -6.07 2.66 4.39
C PHE A 70 -6.41 1.79 3.18
N SER A 71 -5.67 1.94 2.08
CA SER A 71 -5.90 1.15 0.86
C SER A 71 -5.64 -0.34 1.10
N VAL A 72 -4.57 -0.68 1.82
CA VAL A 72 -4.28 -2.07 2.22
C VAL A 72 -5.33 -2.60 3.20
N GLY A 73 -5.87 -1.75 4.09
CA GLY A 73 -7.00 -2.11 4.95
C GLY A 73 -8.23 -2.54 4.17
N ARG A 74 -8.62 -1.78 3.15
CA ARG A 74 -9.74 -2.16 2.25
C ARG A 74 -9.44 -3.45 1.48
N LEU A 75 -8.22 -3.60 0.99
CA LEU A 75 -7.79 -4.83 0.32
C LEU A 75 -7.87 -6.05 1.24
N LYS A 76 -7.51 -5.91 2.52
CA LYS A 76 -7.66 -6.98 3.52
C LYS A 76 -9.12 -7.40 3.65
N GLU A 77 -10.05 -6.45 3.76
CA GLU A 77 -11.48 -6.74 3.86
C GLU A 77 -11.99 -7.51 2.63
N GLU A 78 -11.58 -7.10 1.42
CA GLU A 78 -11.95 -7.78 0.18
C GLU A 78 -11.35 -9.19 0.06
N VAL A 79 -10.06 -9.36 0.39
CA VAL A 79 -9.34 -10.64 0.29
C VAL A 79 -9.88 -11.68 1.27
N TYR A 80 -10.36 -11.25 2.45
CA TYR A 80 -10.95 -12.14 3.46
C TYR A 80 -12.46 -12.33 3.31
N LYS A 81 -13.13 -11.60 2.41
CA LYS A 81 -14.55 -11.78 2.12
C LYS A 81 -14.76 -13.17 1.48
N SER A 82 -15.44 -14.05 2.21
CA SER A 82 -15.72 -15.45 1.86
C SER A 82 -16.56 -15.65 0.59
N THR A 83 -17.17 -14.58 0.06
CA THR A 83 -18.05 -14.62 -1.13
C THR A 83 -17.35 -14.25 -2.43
N SER A 84 -16.07 -13.85 -2.40
CA SER A 84 -15.34 -13.45 -3.61
C SER A 84 -14.74 -14.66 -4.32
N GLU A 85 -15.60 -15.51 -4.88
CA GLU A 85 -15.14 -16.52 -5.85
C GLU A 85 -14.77 -15.81 -7.15
N PHE A 86 -13.50 -15.91 -7.56
CA PHE A 86 -13.03 -15.39 -8.84
C PHE A 86 -13.71 -16.17 -9.96
N CYS A 87 -14.80 -15.61 -10.50
CA CYS A 87 -15.63 -16.29 -11.48
C CYS A 87 -15.01 -16.15 -12.88
N TRP A 88 -14.23 -17.17 -13.27
CA TRP A 88 -13.59 -17.26 -14.59
C TRP A 88 -14.58 -17.26 -15.77
N SER A 89 -15.86 -17.54 -15.52
CA SER A 89 -16.89 -17.52 -16.55
C SER A 89 -17.11 -16.13 -17.14
N HIS A 90 -16.84 -15.05 -16.39
CA HIS A 90 -16.95 -13.68 -16.91
C HIS A 90 -15.73 -13.25 -17.76
N PHE A 91 -14.60 -13.94 -17.62
CA PHE A 91 -13.37 -13.65 -18.36
C PHE A 91 -13.22 -14.50 -19.63
N MET A 92 -13.91 -15.65 -19.69
CA MET A 92 -13.96 -16.45 -20.90
C MET A 92 -14.92 -15.79 -21.90
N LYS A 93 -14.34 -15.17 -22.93
CA LYS A 93 -15.08 -14.73 -24.12
C LYS A 93 -15.84 -15.94 -24.66
N GLU A 94 -17.17 -15.92 -24.58
CA GLU A 94 -17.98 -16.95 -25.23
C GLU A 94 -17.56 -17.00 -26.70
N LYS A 95 -16.98 -18.12 -27.11
CA LYS A 95 -16.77 -18.39 -28.53
C LYS A 95 -18.17 -18.53 -29.13
N LYS A 96 -18.68 -17.43 -29.70
CA LYS A 96 -19.84 -17.48 -30.59
C LYS A 96 -19.57 -18.55 -31.64
N LYS A 97 -20.46 -19.53 -31.70
CA LYS A 97 -20.51 -20.58 -32.73
C LYS A 97 -20.68 -19.96 -34.11
#